data_AF-A0A6M6JSI4-F1
#
_entry.id   AF-A0A6M6JSI4-F1
#
_cell.length_a   1.000
_cell.length_b   1.000
_cell.length_c   1.000
_cell.angle_alpha   90.00
_cell.angle_beta   90.00
_cell.angle_gamma   90.00
#
_symmetry.space_group_name_H-M   'P 1'
#
loop_
_entity.id
_entity.type
_entity.pdbx_description
1 polymer ?
#
loop_
_entity_poly.entity_id
_entity_poly.type
_entity_poly.pdbx_seq_one_letter_code
_entity_poly.pdbx_strand_id
1 'polypeptide(L)'
;MEGASPPWVGPPGDRAPRATDRRTFLRSVGVTAGLTALGSVVPAGTGPARAGPAVPAQPPGTAAGSLSAAVRKFHLHARPKVVRVGEVADALGMSRPVSVRELHRRLTAIPTELRLAQVITTEAALGGRAEMVLRSDGTYTSFGSMRATGFPSFAYQVTASVESAGNLFLPMARHEGRVFGTDTPGDRSRSWNESGQSESLRQNWVSVAEDARLVVRKEYELSGVLGTVADVAVKIGQFVGLATVVYPGLAAAITLASTLAEATEEPFPLPRLPLGITVAAGVLLVFGPGMIVPAVVAGGVAELAVQTRPLDEAEYTFATKIFGNTLPPREQIILTNMLGKGDRRFVMPGPGGVFFVNLGQAAFDDPRGYRTQGSRYATPGQVFVHELTHTWQGRRLPAVTYFCKGITNSTYTPDADVNRPWADHGLEQQATIVDTWYASIFDPKNKEFLDSEYGRPVPDWSKKAPELFDRYIYGNIRGGIT
;
A
#
# COMPACT_ATOMS: atom_id res chain seq x y z
N MET A 1 -6.73 -59.10 -30.61
CA MET A 1 -7.24 -59.16 -29.22
C MET A 1 -6.79 -57.86 -28.57
N GLU A 2 -7.60 -56.80 -28.74
CA GLU A 2 -8.65 -56.36 -27.79
C GLU A 2 -8.03 -55.50 -26.68
N GLY A 3 -8.46 -54.26 -26.41
CA GLY A 3 -9.58 -53.49 -26.95
C GLY A 3 -9.43 -52.00 -26.62
N ALA A 4 -9.92 -51.17 -27.55
CA ALA A 4 -10.00 -49.72 -27.43
C ALA A 4 -11.20 -49.31 -26.58
N SER A 5 -11.04 -48.26 -25.77
CA SER A 5 -12.14 -47.62 -25.05
C SER A 5 -12.83 -46.56 -25.92
N PRO A 6 -14.17 -46.51 -25.96
CA PRO A 6 -14.92 -45.53 -26.77
C PRO A 6 -15.10 -44.18 -26.05
N PRO A 7 -15.31 -43.08 -26.80
CA PRO A 7 -15.63 -41.77 -26.22
C PRO A 7 -17.09 -41.68 -25.77
N TRP A 8 -17.30 -41.03 -24.63
CA TRP A 8 -18.59 -40.80 -24.01
C TRP A 8 -19.40 -39.75 -24.79
N VAL A 9 -20.64 -40.11 -25.15
CA VAL A 9 -21.65 -39.25 -25.81
C VAL A 9 -22.62 -38.77 -24.75
N GLY A 10 -22.72 -37.45 -24.56
CA GLY A 10 -23.69 -36.85 -23.64
C GLY A 10 -25.14 -36.92 -24.16
N PRO A 11 -26.16 -36.92 -23.27
CA PRO A 11 -27.56 -36.87 -23.69
C PRO A 11 -28.03 -35.45 -24.05
N PRO A 12 -29.08 -35.31 -24.88
CA PRO A 12 -29.45 -34.07 -25.54
C PRO A 12 -30.52 -33.25 -24.80
N GLY A 13 -30.47 -31.93 -25.03
CA GLY A 13 -31.65 -31.08 -25.21
C GLY A 13 -32.32 -30.53 -23.95
N ASP A 14 -32.33 -29.20 -23.83
CA ASP A 14 -33.60 -28.48 -23.77
C ASP A 14 -33.47 -27.04 -24.30
N ARG A 15 -34.42 -26.67 -25.17
CA ARG A 15 -34.52 -25.36 -25.81
C ARG A 15 -35.26 -24.37 -24.90
N ALA A 16 -34.81 -23.12 -25.02
CA ALA A 16 -35.34 -21.83 -24.56
C ALA A 16 -36.83 -21.70 -24.16
N PRO A 17 -37.12 -20.61 -23.42
CA PRO A 17 -37.87 -19.56 -24.09
C PRO A 17 -37.23 -18.16 -24.03
N ARG A 18 -37.28 -17.49 -25.18
CA ARG A 18 -37.19 -16.02 -25.33
C ARG A 18 -38.51 -15.39 -24.87
N ALA A 19 -38.42 -14.30 -24.11
CA ALA A 19 -39.40 -13.21 -23.98
C ALA A 19 -38.77 -12.18 -23.00
N THR A 20 -38.88 -10.86 -23.12
CA THR A 20 -39.54 -9.97 -24.06
C THR A 20 -38.99 -8.57 -23.82
N ASP A 21 -38.96 -7.80 -24.90
CA ASP A 21 -38.83 -6.36 -25.02
C ASP A 21 -39.73 -5.57 -24.05
N ARG A 22 -39.19 -4.51 -23.42
CA ARG A 22 -39.98 -3.38 -22.90
C ARG A 22 -39.18 -2.08 -22.98
N ARG A 23 -39.25 -1.44 -24.15
CA ARG A 23 -39.20 0.02 -24.24
C ARG A 23 -40.54 0.64 -23.84
N THR A 24 -40.44 1.89 -23.37
CA THR A 24 -41.45 2.97 -23.33
C THR A 24 -42.34 3.04 -22.07
N PHE A 25 -42.12 4.05 -21.22
CA PHE A 25 -43.04 5.19 -21.15
C PHE A 25 -42.41 6.41 -20.43
N LEU A 26 -42.44 7.54 -21.13
CA LEU A 26 -42.18 8.91 -20.68
C LEU A 26 -43.36 9.45 -19.87
N ARG A 27 -43.08 10.27 -18.85
CA ARG A 27 -43.84 11.48 -18.41
C ARG A 27 -43.02 12.14 -17.30
N SER A 28 -42.26 13.21 -17.56
CA SER A 28 -42.68 14.61 -17.63
C SER A 28 -43.43 15.11 -16.39
N VAL A 29 -42.71 15.78 -15.47
CA VAL A 29 -43.20 16.97 -14.78
C VAL A 29 -42.03 17.93 -14.69
N GLY A 30 -42.05 18.97 -15.53
CA GLY A 30 -41.38 20.23 -15.23
C GLY A 30 -42.39 21.15 -14.59
N VAL A 31 -41.99 21.90 -13.56
CA VAL A 31 -42.57 23.20 -13.24
C VAL A 31 -41.47 24.13 -12.76
N THR A 32 -41.52 25.30 -13.36
CA THR A 32 -40.60 26.44 -13.36
C THR A 32 -40.71 27.28 -12.08
N ALA A 33 -39.70 28.12 -11.89
CA ALA A 33 -39.54 29.14 -10.85
C ALA A 33 -40.73 30.09 -10.64
N GLY A 34 -40.80 30.64 -9.42
CA GLY A 34 -41.63 31.80 -9.07
C GLY A 34 -41.03 32.55 -7.88
N LEU A 35 -40.56 33.77 -8.13
CA LEU A 35 -39.98 34.73 -7.20
C LEU A 35 -41.02 35.83 -6.91
N THR A 36 -41.17 36.24 -5.64
CA THR A 36 -41.81 37.46 -5.04
C THR A 36 -42.73 37.06 -3.87
N ALA A 37 -43.06 37.89 -2.87
CA ALA A 37 -42.43 38.99 -2.15
C ALA A 37 -43.32 39.23 -0.88
N LEU A 38 -42.70 39.69 0.21
CA LEU A 38 -43.21 40.51 1.32
C LEU A 38 -44.68 40.34 1.82
N GLY A 39 -44.82 40.06 3.11
CA GLY A 39 -46.08 40.22 3.84
C GLY A 39 -45.93 39.96 5.34
N SER A 40 -45.62 41.01 6.11
CA SER A 40 -45.58 41.04 7.56
C SER A 40 -46.98 40.96 8.18
N VAL A 41 -47.22 40.04 9.12
CA VAL A 41 -48.32 40.13 10.10
C VAL A 41 -47.85 39.60 11.46
N VAL A 42 -47.97 40.46 12.47
CA VAL A 42 -47.79 40.20 13.90
C VAL A 42 -49.02 39.47 14.44
N PRO A 43 -48.88 38.59 15.46
CA PRO A 43 -49.71 38.82 16.63
C PRO A 43 -48.95 38.74 17.95
N ALA A 44 -49.44 39.56 18.88
CA ALA A 44 -49.05 39.66 20.27
C ALA A 44 -49.41 38.41 21.07
N GLY A 45 -48.62 38.12 22.11
CA GLY A 45 -48.89 37.07 23.09
C GLY A 45 -47.93 37.15 24.26
N THR A 46 -48.30 37.92 25.27
CA THR A 46 -47.58 38.15 26.54
C THR A 46 -47.71 36.97 27.50
N GLY A 47 -46.59 36.55 28.11
CA GLY A 47 -46.55 35.75 29.34
C GLY A 47 -45.16 35.81 29.99
N PRO A 48 -45.01 36.13 31.29
CA PRO A 48 -43.69 36.33 31.89
C PRO A 48 -43.06 35.00 32.33
N ALA A 49 -41.91 34.67 31.75
CA ALA A 49 -41.06 33.57 32.22
C ALA A 49 -40.06 34.07 33.27
N ARG A 50 -39.99 33.36 34.40
CA ARG A 50 -39.04 33.57 35.50
C ARG A 50 -37.59 33.50 35.00
N ALA A 51 -36.80 34.54 35.30
CA ALA A 51 -35.36 34.57 35.08
C ALA A 51 -34.64 33.61 36.05
N GLY A 52 -34.00 32.57 35.51
CA GLY A 52 -32.97 31.81 36.22
C GLY A 52 -31.65 32.59 36.28
N PRO A 53 -30.73 32.22 37.19
CA PRO A 53 -29.45 32.91 37.35
C PRO A 53 -28.62 32.84 36.06
N ALA A 54 -28.10 34.00 35.65
CA ALA A 54 -27.29 34.16 34.46
C ALA A 54 -26.02 33.30 34.55
N VAL A 55 -25.86 32.38 33.60
CA VAL A 55 -24.58 31.72 33.33
C VAL A 55 -23.61 32.82 32.87
N PRO A 56 -22.43 32.97 33.49
CA PRO A 56 -21.47 34.00 33.07
C PRO A 56 -21.07 33.77 31.61
N ALA A 57 -21.27 34.81 30.79
CA ALA A 57 -20.91 34.79 29.38
C ALA A 57 -19.40 34.59 29.24
N GLN A 58 -19.00 33.49 28.59
CA GLN A 58 -17.62 33.34 28.13
C GLN A 58 -17.30 34.47 27.15
N PRO A 59 -16.13 35.14 27.27
CA PRO A 59 -15.74 36.19 26.34
C PRO A 59 -15.68 35.60 24.92
N PRO A 60 -16.14 36.33 23.89
CA PRO A 60 -16.16 35.84 22.52
C PRO A 60 -14.73 35.65 22.02
N GLY A 61 -14.24 34.40 22.06
CA GLY A 61 -13.08 34.00 21.28
C GLY A 61 -13.41 34.20 19.79
N THR A 62 -12.52 34.82 19.03
CA THR A 62 -12.73 34.96 17.59
C THR A 62 -12.78 33.57 16.95
N ALA A 63 -13.72 33.34 16.04
CA ALA A 63 -13.88 32.04 15.35
C ALA A 63 -12.60 31.56 14.64
N ALA A 64 -11.71 32.50 14.29
CA ALA A 64 -10.38 32.20 13.75
C ALA A 64 -9.44 31.56 14.80
N GLY A 65 -9.48 32.01 16.05
CA GLY A 65 -8.70 31.45 17.14
C GLY A 65 -9.12 30.03 17.50
N SER A 66 -10.44 29.77 17.52
CA SER A 66 -10.98 28.43 17.80
C SER A 66 -10.69 27.44 16.67
N LEU A 67 -10.70 27.88 15.40
CA LEU A 67 -10.30 27.05 14.26
C LEU A 67 -8.81 26.72 14.29
N SER A 68 -7.93 27.70 14.52
CA SER A 68 -6.49 27.46 14.63
C SER A 68 -6.17 26.47 15.75
N ALA A 69 -6.82 26.59 16.90
CA ALA A 69 -6.68 25.63 17.99
C ALA A 69 -7.14 24.22 17.59
N ALA A 70 -8.29 24.12 16.90
CA ALA A 70 -8.81 22.84 16.39
C ALA A 70 -7.91 22.20 15.34
N VAL A 71 -7.30 22.98 14.43
CA VAL A 71 -6.35 22.46 13.43
C VAL A 71 -5.04 21.99 14.09
N ARG A 72 -4.52 22.73 15.07
CA ARG A 72 -3.30 22.35 15.82
C ARG A 72 -3.44 21.03 16.56
N LYS A 73 -4.65 20.72 17.07
CA LYS A 73 -4.99 19.45 17.72
C LYS A 73 -4.62 18.23 16.86
N PHE A 74 -4.77 18.35 15.53
CA PHE A 74 -4.59 17.23 14.60
C PHE A 74 -3.21 17.18 13.94
N HIS A 75 -2.27 18.05 14.33
CA HIS A 75 -0.90 18.07 13.82
C HIS A 75 -0.82 17.90 12.29
N LEU A 76 -1.79 18.48 11.56
CA LEU A 76 -1.87 18.46 10.11
C LEU A 76 -0.67 19.24 9.57
N HIS A 77 0.42 18.49 9.37
CA HIS A 77 1.77 18.91 9.06
C HIS A 77 2.52 19.77 10.10
N ALA A 78 3.79 19.42 10.27
CA ALA A 78 4.79 20.25 10.92
C ALA A 78 4.94 21.56 10.11
N ARG A 79 4.33 22.63 10.63
CA ARG A 79 4.55 24.04 10.23
C ARG A 79 4.28 24.41 8.76
N PRO A 80 3.08 24.20 8.21
CA PRO A 80 2.64 25.06 7.11
C PRO A 80 2.42 26.48 7.66
N LYS A 81 3.09 27.48 7.07
CA LYS A 81 2.88 28.90 7.43
C LYS A 81 1.46 29.39 7.11
N VAL A 82 0.72 28.68 6.25
CA VAL A 82 -0.69 28.93 5.91
C VAL A 82 -1.35 27.59 5.55
N VAL A 83 -2.39 27.17 6.28
CA VAL A 83 -3.23 26.02 5.90
C VAL A 83 -4.44 26.55 5.14
N ARG A 84 -4.69 26.07 3.92
CA ARG A 84 -5.87 26.50 3.16
C ARG A 84 -7.10 25.75 3.68
N VAL A 85 -8.19 26.47 3.96
CA VAL A 85 -9.46 25.91 4.44
C VAL A 85 -9.98 24.79 3.51
N GLY A 86 -9.80 24.96 2.20
CA GLY A 86 -10.19 23.95 1.21
C GLY A 86 -9.44 22.63 1.35
N GLU A 87 -8.14 22.65 1.64
CA GLU A 87 -7.32 21.44 1.81
C GLU A 87 -7.75 20.65 3.05
N VAL A 88 -8.03 21.35 4.16
CA VAL A 88 -8.56 20.70 5.38
C VAL A 88 -9.92 20.10 5.10
N ALA A 89 -10.78 20.82 4.38
CA ALA A 89 -12.12 20.34 4.10
C ALA A 89 -12.13 19.13 3.14
N ASP A 90 -11.26 19.11 2.14
CA ASP A 90 -11.07 17.96 1.25
C ASP A 90 -10.54 16.74 2.01
N ALA A 91 -9.57 16.94 2.91
CA ALA A 91 -9.04 15.88 3.78
C ALA A 91 -10.09 15.31 4.74
N LEU A 92 -11.11 16.10 5.09
CA LEU A 92 -12.26 15.69 5.91
C LEU A 92 -13.43 15.16 5.06
N GLY A 93 -13.27 14.99 3.74
CA GLY A 93 -14.33 14.52 2.84
C GLY A 93 -15.54 15.46 2.73
N MET A 94 -15.36 16.76 3.02
CA MET A 94 -16.47 17.72 3.06
C MET A 94 -16.81 18.22 1.65
N SER A 95 -18.09 18.17 1.28
CA SER A 95 -18.55 18.72 -0.01
C SER A 95 -18.44 20.25 -0.03
N ARG A 96 -17.96 20.80 -1.14
CA ARG A 96 -17.84 22.26 -1.35
C ARG A 96 -19.18 22.86 -1.80
N PRO A 97 -19.49 24.13 -1.44
CA PRO A 97 -18.69 25.05 -0.63
C PRO A 97 -18.73 24.73 0.87
N VAL A 98 -17.59 24.91 1.57
CA VAL A 98 -17.47 24.58 3.00
C VAL A 98 -17.44 25.87 3.82
N SER A 99 -18.36 26.00 4.77
CA SER A 99 -18.34 27.11 5.73
C SER A 99 -17.30 26.87 6.82
N VAL A 100 -16.63 27.94 7.29
CA VAL A 100 -15.68 27.86 8.41
C VAL A 100 -16.34 27.30 9.67
N ARG A 101 -17.62 27.62 9.90
CA ARG A 101 -18.41 27.10 11.02
C ARG A 101 -18.58 25.59 10.93
N GLU A 102 -18.86 25.08 9.73
CA GLU A 102 -19.02 23.65 9.48
C GLU A 102 -17.69 22.91 9.64
N LEU A 103 -16.60 23.48 9.11
CA LEU A 103 -15.26 22.93 9.29
C LEU A 103 -14.86 22.87 10.77
N HIS A 104 -15.10 23.95 11.51
CA HIS A 104 -14.83 23.99 12.95
C HIS A 104 -15.67 22.95 13.71
N ARG A 105 -16.96 22.81 13.38
CA ARG A 105 -17.85 21.79 13.95
C ARG A 105 -17.33 20.38 13.67
N ARG A 106 -16.88 20.10 12.44
CA ARG A 106 -16.31 18.79 12.08
C ARG A 106 -15.03 18.50 12.83
N LEU A 107 -14.08 19.44 12.85
CA LEU A 107 -12.79 19.28 13.56
C LEU A 107 -12.98 19.08 15.07
N THR A 108 -13.92 19.80 15.68
CA THR A 108 -14.19 19.66 17.12
C THR A 108 -14.89 18.35 17.47
N ALA A 109 -15.68 17.79 16.54
CA ALA A 109 -16.33 16.49 16.71
C ALA A 109 -15.36 15.30 16.61
N ILE A 110 -14.19 15.46 16.00
CA ILE A 110 -13.19 14.37 15.89
C ILE A 110 -12.58 14.12 17.29
N PRO A 111 -12.67 12.89 17.82
CA PRO A 111 -12.12 12.54 19.12
C PRO A 111 -10.59 12.67 19.14
N THR A 112 -10.01 12.95 20.31
CA THR A 112 -8.55 12.89 20.54
C THR A 112 -8.06 11.48 20.84
N GLU A 113 -8.96 10.61 21.29
CA GLU A 113 -8.67 9.28 21.78
C GLU A 113 -9.73 8.32 21.26
N LEU A 114 -9.31 7.16 20.79
CA LEU A 114 -10.18 6.08 20.34
C LEU A 114 -9.84 4.80 21.11
N ARG A 115 -10.87 4.13 21.64
CA ARG A 115 -10.72 2.88 22.37
C ARG A 115 -11.34 1.75 21.57
N LEU A 116 -10.51 0.78 21.21
CA LEU A 116 -10.90 -0.37 20.43
C LEU A 116 -10.62 -1.64 21.22
N ALA A 117 -11.50 -2.63 21.11
CA ALA A 117 -11.35 -3.90 21.82
C ALA A 117 -11.80 -5.06 20.94
N GLN A 118 -11.15 -6.20 21.08
CA GLN A 118 -11.53 -7.43 20.40
C GLN A 118 -11.28 -8.64 21.30
N VAL A 119 -12.27 -9.53 21.36
CA VAL A 119 -12.12 -10.84 22.03
C VAL A 119 -11.30 -11.74 21.12
N ILE A 120 -10.30 -12.42 21.70
CA ILE A 120 -9.46 -13.39 21.01
C ILE A 120 -10.05 -14.78 21.28
N THR A 121 -10.72 -15.35 20.29
CA THR A 121 -11.16 -16.74 20.31
C THR A 121 -10.17 -17.59 19.53
N THR A 122 -9.85 -18.80 19.98
CA THR A 122 -9.09 -19.78 19.16
C THR A 122 -9.88 -21.06 19.03
N GLU A 123 -9.45 -21.96 18.14
CA GLU A 123 -10.02 -23.31 18.03
C GLU A 123 -9.49 -24.24 19.13
N ALA A 124 -8.39 -23.86 19.79
CA ALA A 124 -7.82 -24.57 20.91
C ALA A 124 -8.40 -24.07 22.25
N ALA A 125 -8.01 -24.73 23.34
CA ALA A 125 -8.33 -24.28 24.69
C ALA A 125 -7.48 -23.07 25.12
N LEU A 126 -7.39 -22.07 24.24
CA LEU A 126 -6.66 -20.81 24.38
C LEU A 126 -7.59 -19.66 23.97
N GLY A 127 -7.63 -18.59 24.75
CA GLY A 127 -8.44 -17.42 24.41
C GLY A 127 -7.95 -16.19 25.15
N GLY A 128 -8.53 -15.05 24.85
CA GLY A 128 -8.03 -13.80 25.39
C GLY A 128 -8.84 -12.58 24.99
N ARG A 129 -8.24 -11.42 25.20
CA ARG A 129 -8.79 -10.12 24.80
C ARG A 129 -7.63 -9.18 24.50
N ALA A 130 -7.77 -8.39 23.45
CA ALA A 130 -6.88 -7.27 23.18
C ALA A 130 -7.69 -5.98 23.16
N GLU A 131 -7.06 -4.92 23.65
CA GLU A 131 -7.58 -3.56 23.67
C GLU A 131 -6.50 -2.60 23.20
N MET A 132 -6.91 -1.52 22.54
CA MET A 132 -6.02 -0.45 22.15
C MET A 132 -6.65 0.90 22.50
N VAL A 133 -5.83 1.79 23.04
CA VAL A 133 -6.12 3.22 23.18
C VAL A 133 -5.23 3.94 22.18
N LEU A 134 -5.83 4.48 21.12
CA LEU A 134 -5.16 5.26 20.08
C LEU A 134 -5.34 6.75 20.36
N ARG A 135 -4.35 7.58 20.06
CA ARG A 135 -4.43 9.02 20.27
C ARG A 135 -4.05 9.81 19.02
N SER A 136 -4.63 11.01 18.89
CA SER A 136 -4.44 11.89 17.72
C SER A 136 -3.02 12.40 17.54
N ASP A 137 -2.16 12.29 18.55
CA ASP A 137 -0.75 12.63 18.49
C ASP A 137 0.13 11.49 17.92
N GLY A 138 -0.49 10.34 17.58
CA GLY A 138 0.21 9.15 17.08
C GLY A 138 0.66 8.19 18.18
N THR A 139 0.47 8.52 19.45
CA THR A 139 0.74 7.59 20.56
C THR A 139 -0.36 6.54 20.66
N TYR A 140 -0.02 5.35 21.13
CA TYR A 140 -0.99 4.32 21.45
C TYR A 140 -0.58 3.51 22.67
N THR A 141 -1.55 2.85 23.29
CA THR A 141 -1.33 1.84 24.33
C THR A 141 -2.12 0.59 23.98
N SER A 142 -1.45 -0.56 23.97
CA SER A 142 -2.01 -1.89 23.74
C SER A 142 -2.07 -2.65 25.07
N PHE A 143 -3.25 -3.19 25.39
CA PHE A 143 -3.47 -4.01 26.57
C PHE A 143 -4.08 -5.33 26.14
N GLY A 144 -3.89 -6.36 26.96
CA GLY A 144 -4.65 -7.57 26.76
C GLY A 144 -4.23 -8.69 27.66
N SER A 145 -4.83 -9.85 27.41
CA SER A 145 -4.47 -11.09 28.09
C SER A 145 -4.75 -12.28 27.21
N MET A 146 -3.93 -13.32 27.36
CA MET A 146 -4.18 -14.67 26.86
C MET A 146 -4.31 -15.62 28.05
N ARG A 147 -5.15 -16.65 27.92
CA ARG A 147 -5.40 -17.65 28.95
C ARG A 147 -5.60 -19.03 28.35
N ALA A 148 -4.88 -20.01 28.87
CA ALA A 148 -5.10 -21.43 28.60
C ALA A 148 -6.21 -21.98 29.53
N THR A 149 -7.24 -22.56 28.95
CA THR A 149 -8.40 -23.13 29.67
C THR A 149 -8.41 -24.65 29.70
N GLY A 150 -7.56 -25.31 28.92
CA GLY A 150 -7.52 -26.78 28.79
C GLY A 150 -6.25 -27.43 29.31
N PHE A 151 -6.04 -28.67 28.86
CA PHE A 151 -4.88 -29.50 29.18
C PHE A 151 -3.55 -28.96 28.66
N PRO A 152 -3.40 -28.57 27.36
CA PRO A 152 -2.09 -28.23 26.81
C PRO A 152 -1.60 -26.82 27.17
N SER A 153 -0.27 -26.68 27.23
CA SER A 153 0.44 -25.39 27.30
C SER A 153 0.68 -24.79 25.92
N PHE A 154 0.70 -23.45 25.82
CA PHE A 154 0.81 -22.72 24.55
C PHE A 154 1.88 -21.64 24.58
N ALA A 155 2.69 -21.59 23.52
CA ALA A 155 3.43 -20.39 23.14
C ALA A 155 2.56 -19.64 22.12
N TYR A 156 2.44 -18.33 22.24
CA TYR A 156 1.55 -17.55 21.40
C TYR A 156 2.18 -16.22 20.98
N GLN A 157 1.65 -15.70 19.88
CA GLN A 157 1.86 -14.35 19.39
C GLN A 157 0.51 -13.72 19.06
N VAL A 158 0.33 -12.47 19.48
CA VAL A 158 -0.85 -11.64 19.20
C VAL A 158 -0.38 -10.38 18.48
N THR A 159 -0.89 -10.16 17.27
CA THR A 159 -0.66 -8.94 16.49
C THR A 159 -1.95 -8.13 16.44
N ALA A 160 -1.91 -6.92 16.97
CA ALA A 160 -3.01 -5.97 16.97
C ALA A 160 -2.79 -4.91 15.88
N SER A 161 -3.76 -4.82 14.97
CA SER A 161 -3.78 -3.87 13.87
C SER A 161 -5.05 -3.03 13.88
N VAL A 162 -4.95 -1.81 13.37
CA VAL A 162 -6.09 -0.90 13.21
C VAL A 162 -6.48 -0.87 11.74
N GLU A 163 -7.72 -1.20 11.45
CA GLU A 163 -8.32 -1.12 10.12
C GLU A 163 -9.33 0.03 10.10
N SER A 164 -9.27 0.89 9.09
CA SER A 164 -10.18 2.03 8.92
C SER A 164 -10.86 2.01 7.53
N ALA A 165 -11.97 2.76 7.40
CA ALA A 165 -12.61 3.01 6.11
C ALA A 165 -11.59 3.51 5.06
N GLY A 166 -11.61 2.89 3.88
CA GLY A 166 -10.63 3.14 2.81
C GLY A 166 -9.48 2.13 2.73
N ASN A 167 -9.60 0.96 3.39
CA ASN A 167 -8.62 -0.13 3.37
C ASN A 167 -7.26 0.25 3.99
N LEU A 168 -7.23 1.25 4.87
CA LEU A 168 -6.04 1.58 5.62
C LEU A 168 -5.82 0.54 6.72
N PHE A 169 -4.68 -0.14 6.68
CA PHE A 169 -4.28 -1.14 7.67
C PHE A 169 -2.98 -0.70 8.34
N LEU A 170 -3.03 -0.47 9.65
CA LEU A 170 -1.88 -0.03 10.46
C LEU A 170 -1.53 -1.13 11.46
N PRO A 171 -0.40 -1.85 11.30
CA PRO A 171 0.10 -2.73 12.35
C PRO A 171 0.57 -1.86 13.52
N MET A 172 0.02 -2.11 14.71
CA MET A 172 0.29 -1.26 15.86
C MET A 172 1.16 -1.95 16.90
N ALA A 173 0.74 -3.12 17.40
CA ALA A 173 1.44 -3.82 18.48
C ALA A 173 1.56 -5.32 18.21
N ARG A 174 2.63 -5.92 18.73
CA ARG A 174 2.87 -7.36 18.72
C ARG A 174 3.28 -7.79 20.11
N HIS A 175 2.57 -8.76 20.66
CA HIS A 175 2.88 -9.34 21.96
C HIS A 175 3.12 -10.85 21.83
N GLU A 176 4.16 -11.34 22.48
CA GLU A 176 4.50 -12.75 22.53
C GLU A 176 4.52 -13.23 23.97
N GLY A 177 4.11 -14.47 24.17
CA GLY A 177 4.08 -15.04 25.50
C GLY A 177 3.88 -16.53 25.52
N ARG A 178 3.84 -17.05 26.74
CA ARG A 178 3.53 -18.44 27.05
C ARG A 178 2.50 -18.48 28.15
N VAL A 179 1.53 -19.38 28.02
CA VAL A 179 0.55 -19.72 29.06
C VAL A 179 0.50 -21.23 29.22
N PHE A 180 0.34 -21.68 30.45
CA PHE A 180 0.45 -23.10 30.78
C PHE A 180 -0.92 -23.75 30.91
N GLY A 181 -1.04 -24.97 30.39
CA GLY A 181 -2.19 -25.84 30.54
C GLY A 181 -2.24 -26.49 31.91
N THR A 182 -3.02 -27.57 32.07
CA THR A 182 -2.95 -28.41 33.29
C THR A 182 -1.84 -29.45 33.20
N ASP A 183 -1.22 -29.60 32.03
CA ASP A 183 -0.14 -30.53 31.72
C ASP A 183 1.21 -30.14 32.33
N THR A 184 1.46 -28.84 32.45
CA THR A 184 2.74 -28.28 32.90
C THR A 184 2.48 -27.24 34.01
N PRO A 185 3.22 -27.26 35.13
CA PRO A 185 3.15 -26.21 36.14
C PRO A 185 3.51 -24.84 35.55
N GLY A 186 2.66 -23.83 35.76
CA GLY A 186 2.94 -22.44 35.39
C GLY A 186 1.69 -21.57 35.30
N ASP A 187 1.88 -20.29 34.97
CA ASP A 187 0.79 -19.33 34.87
C ASP A 187 -0.13 -19.64 33.68
N ARG A 188 -1.40 -19.89 33.98
CA ARG A 188 -2.42 -20.16 32.96
C ARG A 188 -2.89 -18.94 32.21
N SER A 189 -2.50 -17.75 32.65
CA SER A 189 -2.88 -16.47 32.05
C SER A 189 -1.71 -15.53 32.04
N ARG A 190 -1.59 -14.75 30.98
CA ARG A 190 -0.57 -13.71 30.85
C ARG A 190 -1.21 -12.46 30.28
N SER A 191 -0.94 -11.33 30.91
CA SER A 191 -1.40 -10.00 30.47
C SER A 191 -0.25 -9.14 29.97
N TRP A 192 -0.56 -8.17 29.11
CA TRP A 192 0.38 -7.17 28.64
C TRP A 192 -0.20 -5.76 28.70
N ASN A 193 0.71 -4.79 28.76
CA ASN A 193 0.44 -3.37 28.69
C ASN A 193 1.66 -2.68 28.07
N GLU A 194 1.57 -2.34 26.78
CA GLU A 194 2.66 -1.84 25.97
C GLU A 194 2.26 -0.50 25.34
N SER A 195 3.16 0.48 25.35
CA SER A 195 2.93 1.78 24.70
C SER A 195 3.88 1.98 23.54
N GLY A 196 3.43 2.69 22.51
CA GLY A 196 4.25 3.01 21.35
C GLY A 196 3.80 4.27 20.62
N GLN A 197 4.47 4.54 19.50
CA GLN A 197 4.18 5.67 18.62
C GLN A 197 4.10 5.20 17.16
N SER A 198 3.18 5.77 16.39
CA SER A 198 3.00 5.49 14.97
C SER A 198 2.79 6.79 14.21
N GLU A 199 3.75 7.13 13.35
CA GLU A 199 3.63 8.29 12.47
C GLU A 199 2.45 8.14 11.51
N SER A 200 2.22 6.92 11.03
CA SER A 200 1.08 6.61 10.15
C SER A 200 -0.26 6.79 10.87
N LEU A 201 -0.37 6.45 12.16
CA LEU A 201 -1.56 6.76 12.96
C LEU A 201 -1.79 8.27 13.04
N ARG A 202 -0.73 9.05 13.33
CA ARG A 202 -0.82 10.52 13.38
C ARG A 202 -1.27 11.12 12.07
N GLN A 203 -0.66 10.69 10.96
CA GLN A 203 -0.94 11.21 9.62
C GLN A 203 -2.34 10.85 9.12
N ASN A 204 -2.90 9.73 9.58
CA ASN A 204 -4.20 9.22 9.14
C ASN A 204 -5.29 9.33 10.22
N TRP A 205 -5.08 10.16 11.26
CA TRP A 205 -5.97 10.19 12.43
C TRP A 205 -7.43 10.46 12.08
N VAL A 206 -7.70 11.35 11.12
CA VAL A 206 -9.07 11.66 10.68
C VAL A 206 -9.79 10.41 10.20
N SER A 207 -9.19 9.63 9.31
CA SER A 207 -9.77 8.38 8.82
C SER A 207 -9.97 7.39 9.97
N VAL A 208 -8.93 7.18 10.80
CA VAL A 208 -8.99 6.27 11.95
C VAL A 208 -10.10 6.65 12.92
N ALA A 209 -10.28 7.94 13.20
CA ALA A 209 -11.28 8.40 14.15
C ALA A 209 -12.73 8.25 13.65
N GLU A 210 -12.95 8.06 12.35
CA GLU A 210 -14.29 7.93 11.77
C GLU A 210 -14.84 6.51 11.83
N ASP A 211 -14.03 5.48 11.53
CA ASP A 211 -14.52 4.10 11.39
C ASP A 211 -13.45 3.03 11.70
N ALA A 212 -12.51 3.32 12.60
CA ALA A 212 -11.51 2.31 12.95
C ALA A 212 -12.09 1.15 13.76
N ARG A 213 -11.61 -0.06 13.43
CA ARG A 213 -11.81 -1.27 14.21
C ARG A 213 -10.48 -1.95 14.52
N LEU A 214 -10.43 -2.61 15.67
CA LEU A 214 -9.30 -3.45 16.03
C LEU A 214 -9.42 -4.79 15.30
N VAL A 215 -8.33 -5.19 14.64
CA VAL A 215 -8.18 -6.50 14.03
C VAL A 215 -7.01 -7.20 14.71
N VAL A 216 -7.30 -8.30 15.36
CA VAL A 216 -6.33 -9.12 16.10
C VAL A 216 -6.06 -10.38 15.31
N ARG A 217 -4.78 -10.57 14.99
CA ARG A 217 -4.25 -11.83 14.48
C ARG A 217 -3.57 -12.58 15.63
N LYS A 218 -3.73 -13.89 15.64
CA LYS A 218 -3.23 -14.77 16.68
C LYS A 218 -2.52 -15.95 16.04
N GLU A 219 -1.37 -16.29 16.59
CA GLU A 219 -0.62 -17.49 16.26
C GLU A 219 -0.30 -18.20 17.56
N TYR A 220 -0.37 -19.52 17.59
CA TYR A 220 -0.03 -20.29 18.76
C TYR A 220 0.48 -21.68 18.39
N GLU A 221 1.33 -22.22 19.24
CA GLU A 221 1.89 -23.57 19.16
C GLU A 221 1.76 -24.27 20.50
N LEU A 222 1.59 -25.59 20.46
CA LEU A 222 1.68 -26.42 21.65
C LEU A 222 3.12 -26.36 22.20
N SER A 223 3.28 -25.80 23.39
CA SER A 223 4.58 -25.79 24.07
C SER A 223 4.90 -27.21 24.54
N GLY A 224 5.79 -27.92 23.84
CA GLY A 224 6.26 -29.24 24.26
C GLY A 224 6.52 -30.25 23.14
N VAL A 225 6.10 -29.98 21.90
CA VAL A 225 6.39 -30.85 20.75
C VAL A 225 7.12 -30.02 19.67
N LEU A 226 8.41 -30.32 19.52
CA LEU A 226 9.38 -29.84 18.52
C LEU A 226 8.82 -29.10 17.29
N GLY A 227 9.30 -27.87 17.05
CA GLY A 227 8.99 -27.05 15.87
C GLY A 227 10.10 -26.04 15.53
N THR A 228 11.31 -26.53 15.25
CA THR A 228 12.49 -25.74 14.84
C THR A 228 12.32 -25.18 13.42
N VAL A 229 12.34 -23.85 13.26
CA VAL A 229 12.58 -23.05 12.01
C VAL A 229 11.61 -23.28 10.82
N ALA A 230 11.20 -24.52 10.53
CA ALA A 230 10.23 -24.87 9.49
C ALA A 230 8.84 -24.29 9.76
N ASP A 231 8.42 -24.21 11.03
CA ASP A 231 7.13 -23.63 11.40
C ASP A 231 7.08 -22.11 11.17
N VAL A 232 8.22 -21.42 11.30
CA VAL A 232 8.31 -19.98 10.98
C VAL A 232 8.09 -19.77 9.47
N ALA A 233 8.66 -20.61 8.61
CA ALA A 233 8.47 -20.52 7.17
C ALA A 233 7.01 -20.82 6.75
N VAL A 234 6.38 -21.84 7.37
CA VAL A 234 4.97 -22.17 7.12
C VAL A 234 4.02 -21.07 7.59
N LYS A 235 4.30 -20.45 8.74
CA LYS A 235 3.48 -19.36 9.31
C LYS A 235 3.58 -18.06 8.53
N ILE A 236 4.78 -17.68 8.09
CA ILE A 236 4.95 -16.54 7.19
C ILE A 236 4.26 -16.84 5.85
N GLY A 237 4.33 -18.09 5.36
CA GLY A 237 3.59 -18.56 4.19
C GLY A 237 2.07 -18.38 4.31
N GLN A 238 1.47 -18.75 5.45
CA GLN A 238 0.02 -18.61 5.68
C GLN A 238 -0.43 -17.15 5.80
N PHE A 239 0.36 -16.31 6.48
CA PHE A 239 0.06 -14.88 6.61
C PHE A 239 0.04 -14.16 5.24
N VAL A 240 0.96 -14.54 4.35
CA VAL A 240 1.07 -13.98 2.99
C VAL A 240 0.05 -14.58 2.03
N GLY A 241 -0.24 -15.87 2.15
CA GLY A 241 -1.25 -16.55 1.33
C GLY A 241 -2.64 -15.98 1.55
N LEU A 242 -2.95 -15.56 2.79
CA LEU A 242 -4.23 -14.91 3.07
C LEU A 242 -4.26 -13.45 2.59
N ALA A 243 -3.14 -12.73 2.66
CA ALA A 243 -3.03 -11.35 2.17
C ALA A 243 -3.24 -11.26 0.64
N THR A 244 -2.77 -12.26 -0.11
CA THR A 244 -2.96 -12.34 -1.57
C THR A 244 -4.35 -12.84 -1.98
N VAL A 245 -5.00 -13.69 -1.17
CA VAL A 245 -6.36 -14.21 -1.42
C VAL A 245 -7.44 -13.18 -1.11
N VAL A 246 -7.29 -12.38 -0.05
CA VAL A 246 -8.30 -11.39 0.36
C VAL A 246 -8.22 -10.11 -0.48
N TYR A 247 -7.05 -9.77 -1.04
CA TYR A 247 -6.89 -8.63 -1.96
C TYR A 247 -5.86 -8.93 -3.07
N PRO A 248 -6.28 -9.35 -4.28
CA PRO A 248 -5.38 -9.54 -5.42
C PRO A 248 -4.92 -8.17 -5.95
N GLY A 249 -3.96 -7.58 -5.25
CA GLY A 249 -3.42 -6.25 -5.57
C GLY A 249 -2.60 -5.64 -4.44
N LEU A 250 -2.79 -6.00 -3.17
CA LEU A 250 -2.07 -5.35 -2.07
C LEU A 250 -0.65 -5.92 -1.92
N ALA A 251 0.35 -5.22 -2.46
CA ALA A 251 1.76 -5.41 -2.08
C ALA A 251 2.00 -4.72 -0.72
N ALA A 252 1.82 -5.46 0.37
CA ALA A 252 2.14 -4.97 1.71
C ALA A 252 3.60 -5.32 2.06
N ALA A 253 4.51 -4.35 1.93
CA ALA A 253 5.85 -4.46 2.49
C ALA A 253 5.77 -4.36 4.02
N ILE A 254 5.60 -5.49 4.71
CA ILE A 254 5.63 -5.56 6.17
C ILE A 254 7.03 -6.01 6.60
N THR A 255 7.93 -5.05 6.84
CA THR A 255 9.27 -5.32 7.37
C THR A 255 9.22 -5.77 8.82
N LEU A 256 9.31 -7.08 9.04
CA LEU A 256 9.43 -7.71 10.35
C LEU A 256 10.92 -7.82 10.73
N ALA A 257 11.47 -6.81 11.42
CA ALA A 257 12.92 -6.72 11.60
C ALA A 257 13.51 -7.41 12.85
N SER A 258 12.69 -7.84 13.81
CA SER A 258 13.19 -8.11 15.17
C SER A 258 13.40 -9.58 15.55
N THR A 259 13.03 -10.58 14.75
CA THR A 259 12.96 -11.99 15.24
C THR A 259 13.97 -13.00 14.69
N LEU A 260 14.76 -12.74 13.64
CA LEU A 260 15.87 -13.66 13.27
C LEU A 260 17.27 -13.19 13.72
N ALA A 261 17.43 -11.98 14.27
CA ALA A 261 18.75 -11.50 14.69
C ALA A 261 19.31 -12.29 15.90
N GLU A 262 18.44 -12.95 16.67
CA GLU A 262 18.81 -13.80 17.80
C GLU A 262 19.22 -15.23 17.38
N ALA A 263 19.08 -15.60 16.10
CA ALA A 263 19.26 -16.97 15.63
C ALA A 263 20.61 -17.25 14.95
N THR A 264 21.47 -16.25 14.71
CA THR A 264 22.71 -16.43 13.95
C THR A 264 23.90 -15.75 14.65
N GLU A 265 24.78 -16.55 15.28
CA GLU A 265 25.93 -16.09 16.10
C GLU A 265 27.20 -15.68 15.29
N GLU A 266 27.09 -15.43 13.99
CA GLU A 266 28.29 -15.29 13.12
C GLU A 266 28.47 -13.86 12.55
N PRO A 267 29.71 -13.31 12.51
CA PRO A 267 30.01 -11.97 11.99
C PRO A 267 30.22 -11.96 10.46
N PHE A 268 29.54 -11.07 9.72
CA PHE A 268 29.40 -11.23 8.25
C PHE A 268 29.50 -9.95 7.37
N PRO A 269 29.80 -10.11 6.05
CA PRO A 269 30.50 -9.11 5.23
C PRO A 269 29.65 -8.05 4.51
N LEU A 270 28.33 -8.00 4.70
CA LEU A 270 27.49 -6.92 4.15
C LEU A 270 27.01 -6.01 5.28
N PRO A 271 27.69 -4.87 5.53
CA PRO A 271 27.25 -3.95 6.55
C PRO A 271 25.96 -3.28 6.05
N ARG A 272 24.85 -3.47 6.78
CA ARG A 272 23.63 -2.63 6.83
C ARG A 272 22.31 -3.15 6.25
N LEU A 273 22.17 -4.41 5.82
CA LEU A 273 20.81 -4.92 5.54
C LEU A 273 20.12 -5.32 6.86
N PRO A 274 19.02 -4.65 7.27
CA PRO A 274 18.23 -5.12 8.39
C PRO A 274 17.65 -6.47 8.02
N LEU A 275 17.68 -7.36 9.00
CA LEU A 275 16.89 -8.57 8.97
C LEU A 275 15.42 -8.17 8.81
N GLY A 276 14.63 -8.90 8.01
CA GLY A 276 13.34 -8.38 7.59
C GLY A 276 12.50 -9.37 6.80
N ILE A 277 11.24 -9.03 6.59
CA ILE A 277 10.36 -9.71 5.65
C ILE A 277 9.75 -8.65 4.72
N THR A 278 9.59 -8.91 3.42
CA THR A 278 8.82 -8.02 2.53
C THR A 278 7.94 -8.86 1.62
N VAL A 279 6.72 -8.41 1.37
CA VAL A 279 5.81 -9.05 0.41
C VAL A 279 5.51 -8.07 -0.71
N ALA A 280 5.84 -8.43 -1.94
CA ALA A 280 5.49 -7.64 -3.11
C ALA A 280 5.23 -8.55 -4.31
N ALA A 281 4.25 -8.17 -5.15
CA ALA A 281 3.91 -8.88 -6.39
C ALA A 281 3.65 -10.40 -6.25
N GLY A 282 3.23 -10.85 -5.06
CA GLY A 282 3.01 -12.28 -4.75
C GLY A 282 4.25 -13.04 -4.29
N VAL A 283 5.39 -12.36 -4.15
CA VAL A 283 6.65 -12.92 -3.63
C VAL A 283 6.84 -12.43 -2.20
N LEU A 284 7.09 -13.36 -1.29
CA LEU A 284 7.52 -13.09 0.06
C LEU A 284 9.04 -13.25 0.13
N LEU A 285 9.72 -12.25 0.62
CA LEU A 285 11.17 -12.19 0.73
C LEU A 285 11.54 -12.09 2.19
N VAL A 286 12.29 -13.06 2.67
CA VAL A 286 12.91 -13.04 3.99
C VAL A 286 14.34 -12.54 3.80
N PHE A 287 14.64 -11.38 4.36
CA PHE A 287 15.99 -10.84 4.44
C PHE A 287 16.65 -11.46 5.65
N GLY A 288 17.60 -12.36 5.39
CA GLY A 288 18.56 -12.83 6.37
C GLY A 288 19.89 -12.12 6.21
N PRO A 289 20.83 -12.30 7.16
CA PRO A 289 22.20 -11.80 7.02
C PRO A 289 22.83 -12.41 5.75
N GLY A 290 23.06 -11.58 4.72
CA GLY A 290 23.74 -12.00 3.48
C GLY A 290 22.89 -12.76 2.46
N MET A 291 21.59 -12.96 2.71
CA MET A 291 20.72 -13.73 1.80
C MET A 291 19.30 -13.17 1.73
N ILE A 292 18.73 -13.19 0.53
CA ILE A 292 17.32 -12.91 0.28
C ILE A 292 16.69 -14.26 -0.05
N VAL A 293 15.90 -14.78 0.88
CA VAL A 293 15.17 -16.04 0.66
C VAL A 293 13.78 -15.71 0.15
N PRO A 294 13.44 -16.05 -1.09
CA PRO A 294 12.08 -15.98 -1.57
C PRO A 294 11.32 -17.16 -0.98
N ALA A 295 10.40 -16.90 -0.07
CA ALA A 295 9.37 -17.86 0.28
C ALA A 295 8.19 -17.62 -0.67
N VAL A 296 8.15 -18.32 -1.79
CA VAL A 296 7.03 -18.22 -2.74
C VAL A 296 5.77 -18.81 -2.09
N VAL A 297 4.72 -18.00 -1.96
CA VAL A 297 3.43 -18.47 -1.44
C VAL A 297 2.49 -18.78 -2.59
N ALA A 298 2.76 -19.90 -3.24
CA ALA A 298 1.85 -20.53 -4.20
C ALA A 298 2.12 -22.04 -4.25
N GLY A 299 1.80 -22.76 -3.17
CA GLY A 299 1.53 -24.21 -3.20
C GLY A 299 2.68 -25.17 -3.57
N GLY A 300 3.91 -24.69 -3.74
CA GLY A 300 5.09 -25.52 -3.96
C GLY A 300 6.34 -24.74 -3.64
N VAL A 301 7.20 -25.28 -2.77
CA VAL A 301 8.56 -24.80 -2.61
C VAL A 301 9.30 -25.19 -3.89
N ALA A 302 9.24 -24.34 -4.90
CA ALA A 302 10.25 -24.39 -5.93
C ALA A 302 11.54 -23.89 -5.27
N GLU A 303 12.60 -24.70 -5.29
CA GLU A 303 13.98 -24.23 -5.14
C GLU A 303 14.31 -23.29 -6.32
N LEU A 304 13.65 -22.15 -6.37
CA LEU A 304 14.08 -21.04 -7.19
C LEU A 304 15.33 -20.52 -6.50
N ALA A 305 16.49 -20.94 -7.01
CA ALA A 305 17.78 -20.38 -6.65
C ALA A 305 17.74 -18.89 -7.02
N VAL A 306 17.31 -18.07 -6.06
CA VAL A 306 17.26 -16.63 -6.28
C VAL A 306 18.66 -16.08 -6.18
N GLN A 307 19.08 -15.54 -7.30
CA GLN A 307 20.36 -14.91 -7.47
C GLN A 307 20.17 -13.42 -7.22
N THR A 308 21.09 -12.85 -6.45
CA THR A 308 21.13 -11.42 -6.22
C THR A 308 22.54 -10.92 -6.46
N ARG A 309 22.67 -9.75 -7.07
CA ARG A 309 23.96 -9.05 -7.19
C ARG A 309 23.74 -7.55 -7.21
N PRO A 310 24.70 -6.74 -6.74
CA PRO A 310 24.66 -5.31 -6.97
C PRO A 310 24.75 -5.02 -8.47
N LEU A 311 24.33 -3.82 -8.89
CA LEU A 311 24.74 -3.31 -10.20
C LEU A 311 26.26 -3.27 -10.29
N ASP A 312 26.80 -3.71 -11.41
CA ASP A 312 28.20 -3.48 -11.74
C ASP A 312 28.44 -2.02 -12.16
N GLU A 313 29.71 -1.65 -12.31
CA GLU A 313 30.09 -0.28 -12.64
C GLU A 313 29.64 0.14 -14.06
N ALA A 314 29.62 -0.81 -15.01
CA ALA A 314 29.22 -0.56 -16.39
C ALA A 314 27.70 -0.38 -16.54
N GLU A 315 26.92 -1.15 -15.78
CA GLU A 315 25.47 -1.05 -15.62
C GLU A 315 25.08 0.27 -14.97
N TYR A 316 25.77 0.66 -13.90
CA TYR A 316 25.49 1.93 -13.25
C TYR A 316 25.91 3.11 -14.13
N THR A 317 27.06 3.03 -14.83
CA THR A 317 27.48 4.03 -15.82
C THR A 317 26.49 4.12 -16.99
N PHE A 318 25.93 3.00 -17.43
CA PHE A 318 24.85 2.99 -18.41
C PHE A 318 23.61 3.73 -17.86
N ALA A 319 23.21 3.43 -16.63
CA ALA A 319 22.07 4.06 -15.99
C ALA A 319 22.27 5.57 -15.80
N THR A 320 23.45 6.03 -15.39
CA THR A 320 23.73 7.47 -15.20
C THR A 320 23.71 8.26 -16.51
N LYS A 321 23.92 7.63 -17.66
CA LYS A 321 23.68 8.27 -18.97
C LYS A 321 22.22 8.62 -19.20
N ILE A 322 21.28 7.96 -18.54
CA ILE A 322 19.84 8.19 -18.67
C ILE A 322 19.36 9.08 -17.53
N PHE A 323 19.67 8.68 -16.30
CA PHE A 323 19.15 9.28 -15.08
C PHE A 323 20.05 10.38 -14.49
N GLY A 324 21.26 10.57 -14.99
CA GLY A 324 22.24 11.47 -14.34
C GLY A 324 22.60 10.98 -12.94
N ASN A 325 22.70 11.90 -11.99
CA ASN A 325 23.01 11.63 -10.57
C ASN A 325 21.74 11.43 -9.71
N THR A 326 20.59 11.16 -10.33
CA THR A 326 19.29 11.17 -9.65
C THR A 326 18.81 9.79 -9.19
N LEU A 327 19.51 8.73 -9.57
CA LEU A 327 19.30 7.39 -9.04
C LEU A 327 19.82 7.29 -7.60
N PRO A 328 19.32 6.32 -6.82
CA PRO A 328 20.02 5.87 -5.61
C PRO A 328 21.48 5.52 -5.90
N PRO A 329 22.38 5.67 -4.91
CA PRO A 329 23.74 5.13 -5.00
C PRO A 329 23.76 3.68 -5.48
N ARG A 330 24.81 3.29 -6.22
CA ARG A 330 24.92 1.96 -6.86
C ARG A 330 24.70 0.81 -5.87
N GLU A 331 25.25 0.96 -4.66
CA GLU A 331 25.15 -0.01 -3.57
C GLU A 331 23.72 -0.19 -3.02
N GLN A 332 22.80 0.72 -3.33
CA GLN A 332 21.38 0.62 -2.96
C GLN A 332 20.54 -0.06 -4.05
N ILE A 333 21.11 -0.48 -5.17
CA ILE A 333 20.35 -1.10 -6.26
C ILE A 333 20.87 -2.52 -6.47
N ILE A 334 20.02 -3.49 -6.13
CA ILE A 334 20.33 -4.92 -6.17
C ILE A 334 19.48 -5.58 -7.26
N LEU A 335 20.13 -6.20 -8.24
CA LEU A 335 19.43 -7.00 -9.24
C LEU A 335 19.06 -8.35 -8.66
N THR A 336 17.92 -8.88 -9.09
CA THR A 336 17.51 -10.25 -8.78
C THR A 336 16.97 -10.95 -10.03
N ASN A 337 17.08 -12.27 -10.08
CA ASN A 337 16.47 -13.10 -11.13
C ASN A 337 14.98 -13.44 -10.86
N MET A 338 14.34 -12.77 -9.90
CA MET A 338 12.94 -13.03 -9.57
C MET A 338 11.99 -12.46 -10.61
N LEU A 339 10.82 -13.09 -10.70
CA LEU A 339 9.68 -12.61 -11.47
C LEU A 339 8.45 -12.57 -10.56
N GLY A 340 7.62 -11.54 -10.74
CA GLY A 340 6.31 -11.44 -10.11
C GLY A 340 5.26 -12.23 -10.90
N LYS A 341 4.00 -12.14 -10.45
CA LYS A 341 2.86 -12.82 -11.09
C LYS A 341 2.81 -12.56 -12.61
N GLY A 342 2.77 -13.65 -13.39
CA GLY A 342 2.68 -13.60 -14.85
C GLY A 342 4.00 -13.24 -15.54
N ASP A 343 5.13 -13.69 -14.99
CA ASP A 343 6.49 -13.45 -15.50
C ASP A 343 6.83 -11.96 -15.62
N ARG A 344 6.25 -11.15 -14.73
CA ARG A 344 6.41 -9.70 -14.75
C ARG A 344 7.63 -9.29 -13.95
N ARG A 345 8.38 -8.38 -14.54
CA ARG A 345 9.49 -7.70 -13.88
C ARG A 345 8.92 -6.60 -12.99
N PHE A 346 9.63 -6.30 -11.91
CA PHE A 346 9.17 -5.32 -10.94
C PHE A 346 10.33 -4.79 -10.11
N VAL A 347 10.14 -3.59 -9.55
CA VAL A 347 11.02 -3.06 -8.50
C VAL A 347 10.34 -3.13 -7.16
N MET A 348 11.12 -3.49 -6.14
CA MET A 348 10.66 -3.56 -4.77
C MET A 348 11.58 -2.76 -3.86
N PRO A 349 11.08 -1.70 -3.21
CA PRO A 349 11.76 -1.06 -2.10
C PRO A 349 12.00 -2.05 -0.95
N GLY A 350 13.22 -2.06 -0.46
CA GLY A 350 13.70 -2.88 0.65
C GLY A 350 14.08 -2.03 1.87
N PRO A 351 14.42 -2.70 2.98
CA PRO A 351 14.91 -2.03 4.17
C PRO A 351 16.24 -1.31 3.90
N GLY A 352 16.52 -0.24 4.64
CA GLY A 352 17.75 0.55 4.48
C GLY A 352 17.83 1.38 3.19
N GLY A 353 16.72 1.55 2.46
CA GLY A 353 16.68 2.30 1.21
C GLY A 353 17.21 1.53 0.00
N VAL A 354 17.37 0.21 0.12
CA VAL A 354 17.74 -0.67 -0.98
C VAL A 354 16.56 -0.85 -1.93
N PHE A 355 16.82 -1.04 -3.22
CA PHE A 355 15.85 -1.32 -4.26
C PHE A 355 16.22 -2.65 -4.93
N PHE A 356 15.31 -3.61 -4.88
CA PHE A 356 15.43 -4.88 -5.58
C PHE A 356 14.81 -4.77 -6.97
N VAL A 357 15.64 -4.89 -8.00
CA VAL A 357 15.24 -4.82 -9.41
C VAL A 357 15.11 -6.24 -9.93
N ASN A 358 13.88 -6.73 -10.04
CA ASN A 358 13.58 -8.13 -10.33
C ASN A 358 13.37 -8.31 -11.82
N LEU A 359 14.36 -8.89 -12.50
CA LEU A 359 14.48 -8.89 -13.95
C LEU A 359 14.15 -10.24 -14.61
N GLY A 360 14.05 -11.30 -13.82
CA GLY A 360 14.00 -12.68 -14.30
C GLY A 360 15.37 -13.19 -14.76
N GLN A 361 15.52 -14.51 -14.80
CA GLN A 361 16.80 -15.15 -15.15
C GLN A 361 17.35 -14.69 -16.50
N ALA A 362 16.49 -14.51 -17.52
CA ALA A 362 16.92 -14.17 -18.86
C ALA A 362 17.57 -12.77 -18.98
N ALA A 363 17.27 -11.86 -18.05
CA ALA A 363 17.78 -10.48 -18.05
C ALA A 363 18.73 -10.19 -16.88
N PHE A 364 18.91 -11.14 -15.96
CA PHE A 364 19.71 -10.96 -14.74
C PHE A 364 21.20 -10.81 -15.02
N ASP A 365 21.76 -11.63 -15.91
CA ASP A 365 23.21 -11.65 -16.18
C ASP A 365 23.66 -10.49 -17.09
N ASP A 366 22.83 -10.11 -18.06
CA ASP A 366 23.10 -8.99 -18.97
C ASP A 366 21.85 -8.10 -19.16
N PRO A 367 21.50 -7.27 -18.16
CA PRO A 367 20.33 -6.41 -18.23
C PRO A 367 20.45 -5.33 -19.32
N ARG A 368 21.66 -4.96 -19.72
CA ARG A 368 21.91 -3.95 -20.76
C ARG A 368 21.75 -4.50 -22.17
N GLY A 369 22.10 -5.77 -22.38
CA GLY A 369 21.90 -6.46 -23.66
C GLY A 369 20.52 -7.12 -23.79
N TYR A 370 19.82 -7.32 -22.68
CA TYR A 370 18.53 -7.99 -22.68
C TYR A 370 17.49 -7.28 -23.56
N ARG A 371 16.81 -8.08 -24.39
CA ARG A 371 15.66 -7.67 -25.20
C ARG A 371 14.72 -8.85 -25.39
N THR A 372 13.48 -8.56 -25.74
CA THR A 372 12.50 -9.58 -26.11
C THR A 372 12.04 -9.30 -27.54
N GLN A 373 12.28 -10.25 -28.45
CA GLN A 373 11.75 -10.16 -29.82
C GLN A 373 10.22 -10.31 -29.79
N GLY A 374 9.50 -9.57 -30.65
CA GLY A 374 8.03 -9.61 -30.66
C GLY A 374 7.37 -8.96 -29.43
N SER A 375 8.08 -8.04 -28.79
CA SER A 375 7.63 -7.38 -27.55
C SER A 375 7.91 -5.88 -27.64
N ARG A 376 7.20 -5.10 -26.82
CA ARG A 376 7.45 -3.65 -26.67
C ARG A 376 8.88 -3.33 -26.21
N TYR A 377 9.60 -4.33 -25.71
CA TYR A 377 10.97 -4.24 -25.24
C TYR A 377 11.97 -4.86 -26.23
N ALA A 378 11.84 -4.49 -27.51
CA ALA A 378 12.69 -5.00 -28.59
C ALA A 378 14.11 -4.41 -28.56
N THR A 379 14.29 -3.24 -27.94
CA THR A 379 15.60 -2.58 -27.86
C THR A 379 16.42 -3.14 -26.68
N PRO A 380 17.70 -3.52 -26.90
CA PRO A 380 18.59 -3.94 -25.82
C PRO A 380 18.57 -2.95 -24.66
N GLY A 381 18.38 -3.44 -23.43
CA GLY A 381 18.41 -2.62 -22.23
C GLY A 381 17.11 -1.87 -21.93
N GLN A 382 16.12 -1.87 -22.83
CA GLN A 382 14.88 -1.11 -22.63
C GLN A 382 14.11 -1.55 -21.38
N VAL A 383 14.03 -2.86 -21.13
CA VAL A 383 13.46 -3.41 -19.89
C VAL A 383 14.19 -2.88 -18.66
N PHE A 384 15.53 -2.87 -18.71
CA PHE A 384 16.33 -2.42 -17.57
C PHE A 384 16.09 -0.94 -17.27
N VAL A 385 15.97 -0.11 -18.30
CA VAL A 385 15.62 1.31 -18.17
C VAL A 385 14.22 1.51 -17.59
N HIS A 386 13.25 0.69 -17.99
CA HIS A 386 11.90 0.70 -17.43
C HIS A 386 11.94 0.46 -15.92
N GLU A 387 12.57 -0.64 -15.48
CA GLU A 387 12.66 -0.97 -14.07
C GLU A 387 13.52 0.05 -13.28
N LEU A 388 14.60 0.58 -13.85
CA LEU A 388 15.36 1.66 -13.19
C LEU A 388 14.55 2.95 -13.02
N THR A 389 13.55 3.20 -13.86
CA THR A 389 12.62 4.32 -13.66
C THR A 389 11.79 4.12 -12.40
N HIS A 390 11.38 2.89 -12.11
CA HIS A 390 10.72 2.54 -10.87
C HIS A 390 11.63 2.70 -9.65
N THR A 391 12.91 2.35 -9.77
CA THR A 391 13.91 2.64 -8.73
C THR A 391 14.06 4.16 -8.49
N TRP A 392 14.12 4.96 -9.56
CA TRP A 392 14.15 6.42 -9.50
C TRP A 392 12.89 7.01 -8.84
N GLN A 393 11.70 6.45 -9.12
CA GLN A 393 10.42 6.82 -8.51
C GLN A 393 10.39 6.47 -7.02
N GLY A 394 10.78 5.25 -6.65
CA GLY A 394 10.77 4.76 -5.27
C GLY A 394 11.71 5.55 -4.36
N ARG A 395 12.78 6.15 -4.91
CA ARG A 395 13.66 7.06 -4.17
C ARG A 395 13.03 8.41 -3.82
N ARG A 396 11.99 8.81 -4.57
CA ARG A 396 11.35 10.14 -4.50
C ARG A 396 9.99 10.12 -3.81
N LEU A 397 9.29 9.00 -3.91
CA LEU A 397 7.98 8.83 -3.32
C LEU A 397 8.10 8.13 -1.97
N PRO A 398 7.28 8.50 -0.97
CA PRO A 398 7.11 7.66 0.21
C PRO A 398 6.73 6.24 -0.22
N ALA A 399 7.30 5.22 0.44
CA ALA A 399 7.11 3.82 0.06
C ALA A 399 5.62 3.44 -0.09
N VAL A 400 4.78 3.90 0.85
CA VAL A 400 3.32 3.69 0.79
C VAL A 400 2.71 4.29 -0.47
N THR A 401 3.04 5.54 -0.81
CA THR A 401 2.56 6.21 -2.03
C THR A 401 3.01 5.48 -3.28
N TYR A 402 4.26 5.01 -3.32
CA TYR A 402 4.81 4.23 -4.42
C TYR A 402 4.01 2.93 -4.64
N PHE A 403 3.78 2.16 -3.57
CA PHE A 403 3.00 0.92 -3.64
C PHE A 403 1.54 1.18 -4.03
N CYS A 404 0.85 2.10 -3.35
CA CYS A 404 -0.56 2.42 -3.66
C CYS A 404 -0.75 2.82 -5.11
N LYS A 405 0.14 3.67 -5.66
CA LYS A 405 0.08 4.08 -7.07
C LYS A 405 0.42 2.95 -8.04
N GLY A 406 1.35 2.06 -7.71
CA GLY A 406 1.67 0.89 -8.55
C GLY A 406 0.51 -0.08 -8.68
N ILE A 407 -0.33 -0.17 -7.65
CA ILE A 407 -1.49 -1.07 -7.61
C ILE A 407 -2.67 -0.47 -8.38
N THR A 408 -2.95 0.83 -8.22
CA THR A 408 -4.14 1.46 -8.81
C THR A 408 -3.95 1.92 -10.26
N ASN A 409 -2.70 2.20 -10.68
CA ASN A 409 -2.41 2.79 -11.99
C ASN A 409 -1.52 1.88 -12.86
N SER A 410 -2.00 0.69 -13.17
CA SER A 410 -1.31 -0.28 -14.04
C SER A 410 -1.44 0.02 -15.55
N THR A 411 -1.90 1.22 -15.92
CA THR A 411 -2.05 1.59 -17.33
C THR A 411 -0.67 1.97 -17.88
N TYR A 412 -0.18 1.19 -18.84
CA TYR A 412 1.12 1.43 -19.46
C TYR A 412 1.10 2.50 -20.55
N THR A 413 -0.06 2.76 -21.13
CA THR A 413 -0.18 3.70 -22.25
C THR A 413 -0.18 5.14 -21.70
N PRO A 414 0.88 5.93 -21.88
CA PRO A 414 0.82 7.36 -21.59
C PRO A 414 -0.17 8.04 -22.55
N ASP A 415 -0.83 9.09 -22.09
CA ASP A 415 -1.65 9.92 -22.98
C ASP A 415 -0.78 10.61 -24.04
N ALA A 416 -1.38 10.94 -25.18
CA ALA A 416 -0.67 11.57 -26.30
C ALA A 416 -0.30 13.05 -26.05
N ASP A 417 -0.77 13.66 -24.95
CA ASP A 417 -0.54 15.06 -24.64
C ASP A 417 0.86 15.30 -24.03
N VAL A 418 1.76 15.89 -24.82
CA VAL A 418 3.13 16.28 -24.41
C VAL A 418 3.18 17.39 -23.37
N ASN A 419 2.10 18.16 -23.23
CA ASN A 419 2.05 19.25 -22.26
C ASN A 419 1.55 18.77 -20.90
N ARG A 420 1.14 17.50 -20.80
CA ARG A 420 0.71 16.91 -19.55
C ARG A 420 1.87 16.94 -18.55
N PRO A 421 1.68 17.57 -17.37
CA PRO A 421 2.67 17.59 -16.31
C PRO A 421 3.11 16.17 -15.93
N TRP A 422 4.40 15.98 -15.65
CA TRP A 422 4.98 14.68 -15.26
C TRP A 422 4.22 14.02 -14.11
N ALA A 423 3.85 14.82 -13.10
CA ALA A 423 3.15 14.36 -11.90
C ALA A 423 1.74 13.81 -12.18
N ASP A 424 1.14 14.17 -13.32
CA ASP A 424 -0.19 13.71 -13.69
C ASP A 424 -0.15 12.33 -14.33
N HIS A 425 1.01 11.85 -14.78
CA HIS A 425 1.17 10.49 -15.29
C HIS A 425 1.21 9.46 -14.15
N GLY A 426 0.64 8.27 -14.39
CA GLY A 426 0.82 7.11 -13.53
C GLY A 426 2.27 6.61 -13.52
N LEU A 427 2.64 5.79 -12.53
CA LEU A 427 4.03 5.30 -12.39
C LEU A 427 4.48 4.49 -13.60
N GLU A 428 3.61 3.61 -14.11
CA GLU A 428 3.86 2.80 -15.31
C GLU A 428 3.94 3.64 -16.59
N GLN A 429 3.12 4.69 -16.68
CA GLN A 429 3.17 5.63 -17.82
C GLN A 429 4.49 6.39 -17.83
N GLN A 430 4.96 6.87 -16.68
CA GLN A 430 6.26 7.52 -16.53
C GLN A 430 7.40 6.57 -16.92
N ALA A 431 7.39 5.32 -16.44
CA ALA A 431 8.40 4.32 -16.82
C ALA A 431 8.39 4.02 -18.33
N THR A 432 7.20 3.89 -18.91
CA THR A 432 7.00 3.69 -20.36
C THR A 432 7.52 4.89 -21.17
N ILE A 433 7.26 6.12 -20.72
CA ILE A 433 7.79 7.34 -21.34
C ILE A 433 9.33 7.30 -21.41
N VAL A 434 9.99 6.94 -20.30
CA VAL A 434 11.47 6.89 -20.24
C VAL A 434 12.04 5.74 -21.08
N ASP A 435 11.45 4.55 -21.03
CA ASP A 435 11.95 3.41 -21.81
C ASP A 435 11.76 3.62 -23.32
N THR A 436 10.68 4.29 -23.72
CA THR A 436 10.34 4.54 -25.13
C THR A 436 11.23 5.64 -25.68
N TRP A 437 11.53 6.66 -24.87
CA TRP A 437 12.60 7.62 -25.16
C TRP A 437 13.91 6.92 -25.43
N TYR A 438 14.35 6.09 -24.49
CA TYR A 438 15.58 5.33 -24.60
C TYR A 438 15.60 4.46 -25.88
N ALA A 439 14.50 3.75 -26.17
CA ALA A 439 14.39 2.95 -27.38
C ALA A 439 14.53 3.79 -28.66
N SER A 440 13.93 4.98 -28.69
CA SER A 440 13.94 5.86 -29.86
C SER A 440 15.32 6.42 -30.23
N ILE A 441 16.20 6.57 -29.24
CA ILE A 441 17.58 7.04 -29.46
C ILE A 441 18.56 5.90 -29.76
N PHE A 442 18.24 4.67 -29.35
CA PHE A 442 19.15 3.52 -29.46
C PHE A 442 18.90 2.65 -30.70
N ASP A 443 17.68 2.63 -31.23
CA ASP A 443 17.35 1.87 -32.44
C ASP A 443 16.59 2.73 -33.47
N PRO A 444 17.29 3.33 -34.45
CA PRO A 444 16.67 4.10 -35.52
C PRO A 444 15.76 3.25 -36.43
N LYS A 445 15.94 1.92 -36.46
CA LYS A 445 15.20 0.98 -37.33
C LYS A 445 13.93 0.44 -36.67
N ASN A 446 13.81 0.50 -35.34
CA ASN A 446 12.59 0.11 -34.61
C ASN A 446 11.49 1.18 -34.57
N LYS A 447 11.68 2.35 -35.21
CA LYS A 447 10.62 3.38 -35.32
C LYS A 447 9.35 2.89 -36.02
N GLU A 448 9.46 1.86 -36.86
CA GLU A 448 8.33 1.22 -37.55
C GLU A 448 7.67 0.08 -36.74
N PHE A 449 8.44 -0.63 -35.90
CA PHE A 449 7.92 -1.78 -35.12
C PHE A 449 7.00 -1.34 -33.97
N LEU A 450 7.24 -0.16 -33.40
CA LEU A 450 6.41 0.40 -32.33
C LEU A 450 4.99 0.81 -32.79
N ASP A 451 4.71 0.76 -34.10
CA ASP A 451 3.40 1.10 -34.66
C ASP A 451 2.45 -0.11 -34.80
N SER A 452 2.93 -1.37 -34.72
CA SER A 452 2.17 -2.51 -35.28
C SER A 452 1.70 -3.61 -34.32
N GLU A 453 2.25 -3.79 -33.11
CA GLU A 453 1.94 -5.01 -32.32
C GLU A 453 1.10 -4.80 -31.03
N TYR A 454 0.83 -3.57 -30.61
CA TYR A 454 -0.09 -3.26 -29.49
C TYR A 454 -1.21 -2.26 -29.83
N GLY A 455 -1.49 -2.05 -31.12
CA GLY A 455 -2.69 -1.38 -31.61
C GLY A 455 -2.86 0.10 -31.26
N ARG A 456 -1.83 0.76 -30.70
CA ARG A 456 -1.81 2.22 -30.56
C ARG A 456 -0.42 2.77 -30.88
N PRO A 457 -0.34 3.83 -31.69
CA PRO A 457 0.93 4.44 -32.05
C PRO A 457 1.64 4.92 -30.79
N VAL A 458 2.97 4.81 -30.79
CA VAL A 458 3.82 5.64 -29.91
C VAL A 458 3.28 7.05 -30.02
N PRO A 459 3.05 7.75 -28.89
CA PRO A 459 2.55 9.09 -29.00
C PRO A 459 3.50 9.92 -29.89
N ASP A 460 2.87 10.56 -30.86
CA ASP A 460 3.40 11.14 -32.10
C ASP A 460 4.62 12.08 -31.90
N TRP A 461 4.83 12.52 -30.66
CA TRP A 461 5.87 13.43 -30.27
C TRP A 461 7.30 12.90 -30.40
N SER A 462 7.56 11.60 -30.26
CA SER A 462 8.92 11.05 -30.48
C SER A 462 9.35 11.19 -31.94
N LYS A 463 8.37 11.32 -32.83
CA LYS A 463 8.55 11.51 -34.27
C LYS A 463 8.49 13.00 -34.65
N LYS A 464 7.60 13.80 -34.04
CA LYS A 464 7.35 15.20 -34.43
C LYS A 464 8.21 16.25 -33.72
N ALA A 465 8.69 16.00 -32.51
CA ALA A 465 9.44 16.99 -31.73
C ALA A 465 10.48 16.36 -30.78
N PRO A 466 11.52 15.69 -31.31
CA PRO A 466 12.54 15.01 -30.51
C PRO A 466 13.18 15.93 -29.47
N GLU A 467 13.40 17.21 -29.80
CA GLU A 467 13.99 18.19 -28.88
C GLU A 467 13.10 18.54 -27.67
N LEU A 468 11.78 18.60 -27.88
CA LEU A 468 10.84 18.83 -26.77
C LEU A 468 10.81 17.63 -25.85
N PHE A 469 10.88 16.44 -26.43
CA PHE A 469 10.85 15.21 -25.68
C PHE A 469 12.14 14.95 -24.90
N ASP A 470 13.29 15.25 -25.49
CA ASP A 470 14.56 15.31 -24.76
C ASP A 470 14.44 16.30 -23.61
N ARG A 471 14.01 17.55 -23.85
CA ARG A 471 13.86 18.54 -22.77
C ARG A 471 12.92 18.05 -21.67
N TYR A 472 11.84 17.36 -22.02
CA TYR A 472 10.89 16.78 -21.07
C TYR A 472 11.56 15.71 -20.20
N ILE A 473 12.30 14.77 -20.79
CA ILE A 473 13.04 13.74 -20.04
C ILE A 473 14.15 14.36 -19.19
N TYR A 474 14.95 15.26 -19.76
CA TYR A 474 16.03 15.93 -19.03
C TYR A 474 15.50 16.72 -17.84
N GLY A 475 14.44 17.52 -18.02
CA GLY A 475 13.84 18.31 -16.96
C GLY A 475 13.25 17.47 -15.83
N ASN A 476 12.62 16.34 -16.17
CA ASN A 476 11.93 15.51 -15.19
C ASN A 476 12.83 14.46 -14.52
N ILE A 477 13.67 13.79 -15.31
CA ILE A 477 14.48 12.67 -14.81
C ILE A 477 15.83 13.15 -14.28
N ARG A 478 16.56 13.99 -15.02
CA ARG A 478 17.92 14.43 -14.64
C ARG A 478 17.95 15.70 -13.81
N GLY A 479 17.02 16.62 -14.08
CA GLY A 479 16.96 17.93 -13.41
C GLY A 479 16.63 17.84 -11.93
N GLY A 480 16.04 16.72 -11.49
CA GLY A 480 15.42 16.62 -10.17
C GLY A 480 14.23 17.57 -10.09
N ILE A 481 13.02 17.08 -10.35
CA ILE A 481 11.83 17.94 -10.31
C ILE A 481 11.72 18.63 -8.95
N THR A 482 11.47 19.93 -9.02
CA THR A 482 11.19 20.86 -7.92
C THR A 482 9.75 20.74 -7.43
#